data_AF-A0A0P9GCU7-F1
#
_entry.id   AF-A0A0P9GCU7-F1
#
_cell.length_a   1.000
_cell.length_b   1.000
_cell.length_c   1.000
_cell.angle_alpha   90.00
_cell.angle_beta   90.00
_cell.angle_gamma   90.00
#
_symmetry.space_group_name_H-M   'P 1'
#
loop_
_entity.id
_entity.type
_entity.pdbx_description
1 polymer ?
#
loop_
_entity_poly.entity_id
_entity_poly.type
_entity_poly.pdbx_seq_one_letter_code
_entity_poly.pdbx_strand_id
1 'polypeptide(L)'
;MSYEERWKRLIFKWTAPKGFAAMVLFLILSSLTEYSLVSFFLSLGLTDKSLLTGTIWVPLTGLSFTLTISPLFHLIPFGVIVVLASSWMHLTKYAAVVPRRMEPIKKPSIARKVQQVRTTQKRFKSIKRFYKRMGKKFQRIGWALTSLYRRAGAAILRVRGISYLTQRLFFAKAAIKSTAAILTVFVVSFFALCALGYPRLIYDATTGFYGGNPSFHRLVLQTFSTAQAIGQALPPIWWLASAINNALLAAAPAFRGTIENSVTPITAPVVKLDLVWKYAICQNIAAWISTFAALEYGWYTSRLYRRPKPR
;
A
#
# COMPACT_ATOMS: atom_id res chain seq x y z
N MET A 1 31.91 3.82 -34.45
CA MET A 1 31.44 2.73 -33.58
C MET A 1 30.15 3.15 -32.87
N SER A 2 29.01 2.57 -33.26
CA SER A 2 27.67 2.98 -32.85
C SER A 2 27.26 2.39 -31.49
N TYR A 3 26.89 3.26 -30.54
CA TYR A 3 26.35 2.90 -29.22
C TYR A 3 24.86 2.51 -29.24
N GLU A 4 24.22 2.42 -30.41
CA GLU A 4 22.76 2.19 -30.50
C GLU A 4 22.34 0.73 -30.26
N GLU A 5 23.25 -0.24 -30.37
CA GLU A 5 22.85 -1.65 -30.29
C GLU A 5 22.67 -2.19 -28.86
N ARG A 6 23.17 -1.51 -27.82
CA ARG A 6 23.19 -2.06 -26.45
C ARG A 6 21.86 -1.97 -25.69
N TRP A 7 20.84 -1.30 -26.25
CA TRP A 7 19.50 -1.22 -25.67
C TRP A 7 18.48 -2.13 -26.33
N LYS A 8 18.91 -3.02 -27.23
CA LYS A 8 18.08 -4.12 -27.73
C LYS A 8 17.73 -5.04 -26.55
N ARG A 9 16.62 -4.68 -25.90
CA ARG A 9 15.70 -5.55 -25.17
C ARG A 9 16.41 -6.53 -24.23
N LEU A 10 16.66 -6.09 -22.99
CA LEU A 10 16.59 -7.00 -21.84
C LEU A 10 15.14 -7.52 -21.78
N ILE A 11 14.86 -8.54 -22.59
CA ILE A 11 13.60 -9.28 -22.55
C ILE A 11 13.63 -9.98 -21.21
N PHE A 12 12.95 -9.39 -20.25
CA PHE A 12 12.77 -9.96 -18.95
C PHE A 12 12.00 -11.27 -19.12
N LYS A 13 12.72 -12.40 -19.08
CA LYS A 13 12.14 -13.74 -19.17
C LYS A 13 11.69 -14.16 -17.77
N TRP A 14 10.40 -14.03 -17.50
CA TRP A 14 9.75 -14.57 -16.29
C TRP A 14 9.97 -16.07 -16.10
N THR A 15 10.28 -16.79 -17.19
CA THR A 15 10.57 -18.23 -17.22
C THR A 15 11.97 -18.60 -16.71
N ALA A 16 12.84 -17.62 -16.42
CA ALA A 16 14.11 -17.94 -15.75
C ALA A 16 13.82 -18.47 -14.33
N PRO A 17 14.57 -19.46 -13.81
CA PRO A 17 14.34 -20.05 -12.48
C PRO A 17 14.21 -19.01 -11.36
N LYS A 18 14.95 -17.91 -11.47
CA LYS A 18 14.93 -16.78 -10.52
C LYS A 18 13.65 -15.93 -10.61
N GLY A 19 13.13 -15.73 -11.83
CA GLY A 19 11.87 -15.02 -12.06
C GLY A 19 10.68 -15.85 -11.58
N PHE A 20 10.72 -17.16 -11.85
CA PHE A 20 9.74 -18.11 -11.37
C PHE A 20 9.71 -18.19 -9.84
N ALA A 21 10.86 -18.34 -9.18
CA ALA A 21 10.93 -18.36 -7.72
C ALA A 21 10.35 -17.08 -7.08
N ALA A 22 10.63 -15.91 -7.66
CA ALA A 22 10.07 -14.65 -7.19
C ALA A 22 8.54 -14.58 -7.38
N MET A 23 8.02 -15.12 -8.48
CA MET A 23 6.58 -15.20 -8.75
C MET A 23 5.90 -16.14 -7.76
N VAL A 24 6.45 -17.34 -7.52
CA VAL A 24 5.93 -18.30 -6.54
C VAL A 24 5.91 -17.68 -5.14
N LEU A 25 7.01 -17.04 -4.72
CA LEU A 25 7.08 -16.38 -3.42
C LEU A 25 6.05 -15.25 -3.28
N PHE A 26 5.86 -14.45 -4.34
CA PHE A 26 4.83 -13.40 -4.35
C PHE A 26 3.43 -13.99 -4.21
N LEU A 27 3.12 -15.07 -4.93
CA LEU A 27 1.83 -15.74 -4.84
C LEU A 27 1.60 -16.31 -3.44
N ILE A 28 2.59 -16.98 -2.84
CA ILE A 28 2.50 -17.46 -1.45
C ILE A 28 2.20 -16.31 -0.49
N LEU A 29 2.92 -15.19 -0.61
CA LEU A 29 2.74 -14.04 0.29
C LEU A 29 1.39 -13.35 0.08
N SER A 30 0.92 -13.25 -1.17
CA SER A 30 -0.40 -12.75 -1.50
C SER A 30 -1.50 -13.66 -0.94
N SER A 31 -1.36 -14.99 -1.09
CA SER A 31 -2.29 -15.96 -0.54
C SER A 31 -2.32 -15.95 0.98
N LEU A 32 -1.17 -15.81 1.67
CA LEU A 32 -1.11 -15.66 3.13
C LEU A 32 -1.80 -14.37 3.59
N THR A 33 -1.61 -13.28 2.85
CA THR A 33 -2.27 -12.00 3.13
C THR A 33 -3.78 -12.14 2.98
N GLU A 34 -4.26 -12.67 1.85
CA GLU A 34 -5.68 -12.92 1.61
C GLU A 34 -6.29 -13.86 2.65
N TYR A 35 -5.62 -14.96 2.97
CA TYR A 35 -6.04 -15.89 4.01
C TYR A 35 -6.24 -15.16 5.34
N SER A 36 -5.28 -14.31 5.72
CA SER A 36 -5.38 -13.52 6.95
C SER A 36 -6.58 -12.56 6.93
N LEU A 37 -6.86 -11.92 5.80
CA LEU A 37 -8.01 -11.03 5.64
C LEU A 37 -9.34 -11.78 5.67
N VAL A 38 -9.42 -12.94 5.01
CA VAL A 38 -10.59 -13.82 5.06
C VAL A 38 -10.83 -14.30 6.49
N SER A 39 -9.79 -14.78 7.18
CA SER A 39 -9.86 -15.18 8.59
C SER A 39 -10.32 -14.04 9.50
N PHE A 40 -9.87 -12.81 9.23
CA PHE A 40 -10.35 -11.63 9.93
C PHE A 40 -11.85 -11.40 9.72
N PHE A 41 -12.38 -11.57 8.51
CA PHE A 41 -13.81 -11.43 8.29
C PHE A 41 -14.63 -12.61 8.82
N LEU A 42 -14.08 -13.83 8.79
CA LEU A 42 -14.68 -15.00 9.43
C LEU A 42 -14.85 -14.76 10.94
N SER A 43 -13.87 -14.15 11.62
CA SER A 43 -13.99 -13.82 13.04
C SER A 43 -15.01 -12.71 13.33
N LEU A 44 -15.35 -11.89 12.32
CA LEU A 44 -16.47 -10.93 12.38
C LEU A 44 -17.84 -11.60 12.14
N GLY A 45 -17.89 -12.91 11.92
CA GLY A 45 -19.11 -13.67 11.66
C GLY A 45 -19.49 -13.75 10.18
N LEU A 46 -18.54 -13.50 9.25
CA LEU A 46 -18.82 -13.64 7.83
C LEU A 46 -19.11 -15.11 7.54
N THR A 47 -20.30 -15.40 7.01
CA THR A 47 -20.72 -16.75 6.63
C THR A 47 -21.16 -16.74 5.19
N ASP A 48 -20.79 -17.76 4.42
CA ASP A 48 -21.25 -17.91 3.05
C ASP A 48 -22.50 -18.81 3.04
N LYS A 49 -23.61 -18.24 2.57
CA LYS A 49 -24.88 -18.95 2.41
C LYS A 49 -25.01 -19.57 1.02
N SER A 50 -24.14 -19.20 0.08
CA SER A 50 -24.24 -19.54 -1.34
C SER A 50 -23.09 -20.45 -1.75
N LEU A 51 -23.06 -21.67 -1.18
CA LEU A 51 -22.09 -22.68 -1.55
C LEU A 51 -22.40 -23.24 -2.95
N LEU A 52 -21.43 -23.17 -3.86
CA LEU A 52 -21.50 -23.87 -5.14
C LEU A 52 -20.95 -25.28 -4.95
N THR A 53 -21.85 -26.28 -4.93
CA THR A 53 -21.47 -27.69 -4.82
C THR A 53 -21.52 -28.31 -6.21
N GLY A 54 -20.38 -28.79 -6.70
CA GLY A 54 -20.28 -29.55 -7.94
C GLY A 54 -19.75 -30.95 -7.68
N THR A 55 -20.40 -31.97 -8.23
CA THR A 55 -19.90 -33.35 -8.23
C THR A 55 -19.21 -33.64 -9.55
N ILE A 56 -17.91 -33.90 -9.50
CA ILE A 56 -17.14 -34.29 -10.68
C ILE A 56 -17.00 -35.81 -10.64
N TRP A 57 -17.56 -36.47 -11.66
CA TRP A 57 -17.43 -37.91 -11.86
C TRP A 57 -16.23 -38.20 -12.75
N VAL A 58 -15.33 -39.06 -12.29
CA VAL A 58 -14.22 -39.56 -13.13
C VAL A 58 -14.66 -40.88 -13.77
N PRO A 59 -14.93 -40.90 -15.10
CA PRO A 59 -15.63 -42.00 -15.77
C PRO A 59 -14.85 -43.33 -15.84
N LEU A 60 -13.63 -43.39 -15.32
CA LEU A 60 -12.77 -44.59 -15.38
C LEU A 60 -12.49 -45.24 -14.02
N THR A 61 -12.70 -44.52 -12.91
CA THR A 61 -12.34 -45.00 -11.56
C THR A 61 -13.52 -45.11 -10.61
N GLY A 62 -14.73 -44.67 -11.03
CA GLY A 62 -15.92 -44.62 -10.15
C GLY A 62 -15.80 -43.63 -9.00
N LEU A 63 -14.71 -42.85 -8.95
CA LEU A 63 -14.48 -41.81 -7.96
C LEU A 63 -15.33 -40.59 -8.30
N SER A 64 -16.17 -40.18 -7.35
CA SER A 64 -16.86 -38.90 -7.39
C SER A 64 -16.20 -37.95 -6.38
N PHE A 65 -15.79 -36.78 -6.87
CA PHE A 65 -15.26 -35.71 -6.03
C PHE A 65 -16.32 -34.65 -5.88
N THR A 66 -16.78 -34.43 -4.65
CA THR A 66 -17.67 -33.31 -4.34
C THR A 66 -16.80 -32.11 -4.01
N LEU A 67 -16.79 -31.12 -4.90
CA LEU A 67 -16.07 -29.88 -4.72
C LEU A 67 -17.06 -28.79 -4.31
N THR A 68 -16.94 -28.34 -3.06
CA THR A 68 -17.70 -27.21 -2.53
C THR A 68 -16.86 -25.94 -2.67
N ILE A 69 -17.21 -25.09 -3.65
CA ILE A 69 -16.56 -23.81 -3.85
C ILE A 69 -17.46 -22.73 -3.26
N SER A 70 -16.98 -22.06 -2.21
CA SER A 70 -17.58 -20.81 -1.75
C SER A 70 -17.11 -19.67 -2.66
N PRO A 71 -18.00 -19.01 -3.43
CA PRO A 71 -17.61 -17.85 -4.25
C PRO A 71 -16.99 -16.75 -3.41
N LEU A 72 -17.50 -16.57 -2.19
CA LEU A 72 -17.05 -15.52 -1.28
C LEU A 72 -15.63 -15.75 -0.77
N PHE A 73 -15.31 -16.99 -0.35
CA PHE A 73 -14.04 -17.32 0.28
C PHE A 73 -12.98 -17.83 -0.70
N HIS A 74 -13.37 -18.24 -1.91
CA HIS A 74 -12.43 -18.77 -2.90
C HIS A 74 -12.32 -17.84 -4.11
N LEU A 75 -13.45 -17.48 -4.75
CA LEU A 75 -13.41 -16.74 -6.00
C LEU A 75 -12.95 -15.29 -5.82
N ILE A 76 -13.46 -14.61 -4.78
CA ILE A 76 -13.05 -13.23 -4.49
C ILE A 76 -11.55 -13.14 -4.15
N PRO A 77 -11.02 -13.86 -3.14
CA PRO A 77 -9.59 -13.85 -2.84
C PRO A 77 -8.73 -14.26 -4.02
N PHE A 78 -9.14 -15.27 -4.77
CA PHE A 78 -8.42 -15.70 -5.97
C PHE A 78 -8.34 -14.59 -7.02
N GLY A 79 -9.45 -13.89 -7.27
CA GLY A 79 -9.49 -12.73 -8.15
C GLY A 79 -8.54 -11.63 -7.69
N VAL A 80 -8.52 -11.33 -6.38
CA VAL A 80 -7.61 -10.35 -5.80
C VAL A 80 -6.15 -10.76 -5.96
N ILE A 81 -5.80 -12.04 -5.70
CA ILE A 81 -4.45 -12.57 -5.90
C ILE A 81 -4.00 -12.39 -7.36
N VAL A 82 -4.86 -12.70 -8.33
CA VAL A 82 -4.56 -12.52 -9.76
C VAL A 82 -4.32 -11.04 -10.09
N VAL A 83 -5.15 -10.13 -9.56
CA VAL A 83 -4.99 -8.68 -9.76
C VAL A 83 -3.70 -8.16 -9.13
N LEU A 84 -3.38 -8.59 -7.90
CA LEU A 84 -2.15 -8.23 -7.20
C LEU A 84 -0.91 -8.76 -7.91
N ALA A 85 -0.94 -10.02 -8.37
CA ALA A 85 0.14 -10.63 -9.15
C ALA A 85 0.37 -9.89 -10.46
N SER A 86 -0.70 -9.57 -11.18
CA SER A 86 -0.62 -8.80 -12.43
C SER A 86 -0.07 -7.40 -12.21
N SER A 87 -0.54 -6.71 -11.17
CA SER A 87 -0.07 -5.38 -10.77
C SER A 87 1.41 -5.42 -10.36
N TRP A 88 1.83 -6.49 -9.68
CA TRP A 88 3.21 -6.71 -9.27
C TRP A 88 4.14 -7.02 -10.42
N MET A 89 3.73 -7.88 -11.35
CA MET A 89 4.50 -8.14 -12.56
C MET A 89 4.68 -6.86 -13.37
N HIS A 90 3.61 -6.07 -13.51
CA HIS A 90 3.65 -4.78 -14.17
C HIS A 90 4.68 -3.86 -13.49
N LEU A 91 4.55 -3.67 -12.17
CA LEU A 91 5.42 -2.79 -11.40
C LEU A 91 6.90 -3.24 -11.44
N THR A 92 7.14 -4.54 -11.30
CA THR A 92 8.46 -5.16 -11.32
C THR A 92 9.13 -4.99 -12.68
N LYS A 93 8.37 -5.13 -13.78
CA LYS A 93 8.87 -4.86 -15.14
C LYS A 93 9.38 -3.42 -15.27
N TYR A 94 8.66 -2.44 -14.76
CA TYR A 94 9.13 -1.05 -14.78
C TYR A 94 10.28 -0.79 -13.81
N ALA A 95 10.28 -1.42 -12.63
CA ALA A 95 11.35 -1.25 -11.65
C ALA A 95 12.67 -1.89 -12.09
N ALA A 96 12.62 -3.05 -12.73
CA ALA A 96 13.79 -3.80 -13.19
C ALA A 96 14.43 -3.18 -14.45
N VAL A 97 13.64 -2.55 -15.32
CA VAL A 97 14.11 -1.90 -16.56
C VAL A 97 14.69 -0.51 -16.32
N VAL A 98 14.65 0.02 -15.09
CA VAL A 98 15.37 1.24 -14.73
C VAL A 98 16.79 0.83 -14.29
N PRO A 99 17.81 0.86 -15.17
CA PRO A 99 19.17 0.82 -14.68
C PRO A 99 19.32 2.05 -13.80
N ARG A 100 19.64 1.80 -12.54
CA ARG A 100 20.03 2.82 -11.58
C ARG A 100 21.34 3.40 -12.12
N ARG A 101 21.23 4.33 -13.07
CA ARG A 101 22.35 5.16 -13.49
C ARG A 101 22.76 5.87 -12.20
N MET A 102 23.85 5.39 -11.59
CA MET A 102 24.57 6.18 -10.58
C MET A 102 24.64 7.57 -11.16
N GLU A 103 24.03 8.54 -10.48
CA GLU A 103 24.09 9.93 -10.89
C GLU A 103 25.56 10.25 -11.11
N PRO A 104 26.02 10.52 -12.36
CA PRO A 104 27.33 11.11 -12.51
C PRO A 104 27.26 12.43 -11.76
N ILE A 105 28.23 12.61 -10.86
CA ILE A 105 28.44 13.84 -10.07
C ILE A 105 28.17 15.04 -10.98
N LYS A 106 27.20 15.85 -10.55
CA LYS A 106 26.56 16.91 -11.32
C LYS A 106 27.58 17.85 -11.97
N LYS A 107 27.53 18.02 -13.30
CA LYS A 107 27.82 19.31 -13.94
C LYS A 107 26.50 20.09 -14.10
N PRO A 108 26.46 21.40 -13.77
CA PRO A 108 25.24 22.18 -13.86
C PRO A 108 24.96 22.49 -15.34
N SER A 109 23.90 21.91 -15.91
CA SER A 109 23.38 22.33 -17.21
C SER A 109 22.00 22.96 -17.03
N ILE A 110 22.09 24.29 -17.00
CA ILE A 110 21.18 25.37 -17.38
C ILE A 110 19.77 24.98 -17.84
N ALA A 111 18.83 25.68 -17.22
CA ALA A 111 17.41 25.80 -17.49
C ALA A 111 17.04 25.95 -18.98
N ARG A 112 16.50 24.91 -19.61
CA ARG A 112 15.64 25.04 -20.81
C ARG A 112 14.94 23.71 -21.14
N LYS A 113 13.85 23.35 -20.46
CA LYS A 113 12.90 22.31 -20.97
C LYS A 113 11.59 22.17 -20.18
N VAL A 114 11.06 23.26 -19.64
CA VAL A 114 9.77 23.25 -18.90
C VAL A 114 8.55 23.33 -19.84
N GLN A 115 8.71 23.70 -21.12
CA GLN A 115 7.57 24.01 -22.00
C GLN A 115 6.86 22.77 -22.59
N GLN A 116 7.58 21.69 -22.91
CA GLN A 116 7.05 20.64 -23.80
C GLN A 116 6.20 19.56 -23.09
N VAL A 117 6.10 19.60 -21.75
CA VAL A 117 5.31 18.66 -20.94
C VAL A 117 3.85 19.12 -20.77
N ARG A 118 3.49 20.30 -21.30
CA ARG A 118 2.20 20.98 -21.03
C ARG A 118 1.02 20.51 -21.87
N THR A 119 1.23 19.95 -23.07
CA THR A 119 0.14 19.73 -24.03
C THR A 119 -0.66 18.46 -23.78
N THR A 120 -0.04 17.35 -23.36
CA THR A 120 -0.75 16.10 -22.97
C THR A 120 -1.19 16.08 -21.50
N GLN A 121 -0.98 17.18 -20.77
CA GLN A 121 -1.22 17.30 -19.32
C GLN A 121 -2.65 17.72 -18.96
N LYS A 122 -3.50 18.06 -19.94
CA LYS A 122 -4.82 18.63 -19.70
C LYS A 122 -5.84 17.62 -19.15
N ARG A 123 -5.78 16.34 -19.53
CA ARG A 123 -6.80 15.34 -19.17
C ARG A 123 -6.80 14.86 -17.70
N PHE A 124 -5.74 15.12 -16.92
CA PHE A 124 -5.63 14.62 -15.53
C PHE A 124 -5.11 15.67 -14.54
N LYS A 125 -5.43 16.94 -14.79
CA LYS A 125 -4.94 18.05 -13.96
C LYS A 125 -5.53 18.01 -12.54
N SER A 126 -6.76 17.50 -12.35
CA SER A 126 -7.38 17.39 -11.01
C SER A 126 -6.77 16.25 -10.20
N ILE A 127 -6.67 15.05 -10.78
CA ILE A 127 -6.06 13.86 -10.16
C ILE A 127 -4.63 14.16 -9.71
N LYS A 128 -3.82 14.79 -10.59
CA LYS A 128 -2.46 15.21 -10.22
C LYS A 128 -2.43 16.20 -9.05
N ARG A 129 -3.35 17.16 -8.97
CA ARG A 129 -3.39 18.12 -7.84
C ARG A 129 -3.73 17.41 -6.54
N PHE A 130 -4.67 16.47 -6.59
CA PHE A 130 -5.06 15.63 -5.45
C PHE A 130 -3.87 14.80 -4.95
N TYR A 131 -3.19 14.06 -5.84
CA TYR A 131 -1.98 13.31 -5.50
C TYR A 131 -0.80 14.20 -5.13
N LYS A 132 -0.67 15.43 -5.66
CA LYS A 132 0.38 16.36 -5.18
C LYS A 132 0.11 16.81 -3.75
N ARG A 133 -1.17 17.02 -3.39
CA ARG A 133 -1.59 17.42 -2.04
C ARG A 133 -1.40 16.26 -1.05
N MET A 134 -1.84 15.06 -1.42
CA MET A 134 -1.63 13.85 -0.62
C MET A 134 -0.16 13.45 -0.56
N GLY A 135 0.54 13.48 -1.70
CA GLY A 135 1.94 13.10 -1.82
C GLY A 135 2.86 13.90 -0.91
N LYS A 136 2.61 15.20 -0.69
CA LYS A 136 3.37 15.99 0.30
C LYS A 136 3.17 15.50 1.74
N LYS A 137 1.97 15.04 2.10
CA LYS A 137 1.67 14.47 3.42
C LYS A 137 2.27 13.06 3.57
N PHE A 138 2.11 12.23 2.55
CA PHE A 138 2.70 10.90 2.48
C PHE A 138 4.22 10.91 2.36
N GLN A 139 4.84 11.99 1.88
CA GLN A 139 6.29 12.12 1.83
C GLN A 139 6.90 12.06 3.24
N ARG A 140 6.22 12.61 4.26
CA ARG A 140 6.67 12.49 5.66
C ARG A 140 6.55 11.07 6.19
N ILE A 141 5.43 10.40 5.92
CA ILE A 141 5.20 9.00 6.33
C ILE A 141 6.18 8.07 5.60
N GLY A 142 6.40 8.32 4.31
CA GLY A 142 7.37 7.63 3.49
C GLY A 142 8.79 7.80 4.02
N TRP A 143 9.15 8.96 4.56
CA TRP A 143 10.45 9.16 5.23
C TRP A 143 10.60 8.31 6.50
N ALA A 144 9.55 8.23 7.34
CA ALA A 144 9.55 7.37 8.53
C ALA A 144 9.62 5.87 8.16
N LEU A 145 8.88 5.44 7.14
CA LEU A 145 8.99 4.09 6.61
C LEU A 145 10.37 3.83 6.00
N THR A 146 10.97 4.84 5.35
CA THR A 146 12.32 4.72 4.76
C THR A 146 13.37 4.55 5.85
N SER A 147 13.22 5.20 7.01
CA SER A 147 14.17 5.04 8.13
C SER A 147 14.05 3.64 8.74
N LEU A 148 12.83 3.12 8.93
CA LEU A 148 12.60 1.74 9.37
C LEU A 148 13.16 0.73 8.35
N TYR A 149 12.94 0.96 7.06
CA TYR A 149 13.48 0.11 6.00
C TYR A 149 15.00 0.15 5.93
N ARG A 150 15.62 1.31 6.19
CA ARG A 150 17.09 1.42 6.30
C ARG A 150 17.61 0.67 7.53
N ARG A 151 16.91 0.74 8.66
CA ARG A 151 17.30 0.07 9.91
C ARG A 151 17.14 -1.45 9.81
N ALA A 152 16.01 -1.92 9.29
CA ALA A 152 15.78 -3.33 8.99
C ALA A 152 16.74 -3.84 7.91
N GLY A 153 16.97 -3.04 6.86
CA GLY A 153 17.95 -3.33 5.83
C GLY A 153 19.37 -3.44 6.39
N ALA A 154 19.78 -2.56 7.30
CA ALA A 154 21.08 -2.64 7.95
C ALA A 154 21.23 -3.88 8.86
N ALA A 155 20.15 -4.29 9.53
CA ALA A 155 20.13 -5.51 10.32
C ALA A 155 20.24 -6.77 9.45
N ILE A 156 19.50 -6.82 8.33
CA ILE A 156 19.54 -7.93 7.37
C ILE A 156 20.89 -7.99 6.65
N LEU A 157 21.51 -6.84 6.36
CA LEU A 157 22.83 -6.74 5.72
C LEU A 157 24.01 -7.08 6.65
N ARG A 158 23.80 -7.14 7.99
CA ARG A 158 24.84 -7.62 8.93
C ARG A 158 25.12 -9.12 8.81
N VAL A 159 24.21 -9.88 8.21
CA VAL A 159 24.44 -11.30 7.91
C VAL A 159 25.33 -11.39 6.67
N ARG A 160 26.61 -11.73 6.87
CA ARG A 160 27.71 -11.65 5.88
C ARG A 160 27.42 -12.39 4.56
N GLY A 161 26.56 -13.41 4.57
CA GLY A 161 26.13 -14.14 3.36
C GLY A 161 25.02 -13.47 2.54
N ILE A 162 24.14 -12.70 3.18
CA ILE A 162 22.98 -12.05 2.53
C ILE A 162 23.44 -10.79 1.78
N SER A 163 24.42 -10.07 2.30
CA SER A 163 24.98 -8.87 1.65
C SER A 163 25.47 -9.14 0.22
N TYR A 164 26.23 -10.23 0.01
CA TYR A 164 26.78 -10.60 -1.29
C TYR A 164 25.68 -11.04 -2.29
N LEU A 165 24.68 -11.79 -1.81
CA LEU A 165 23.50 -12.19 -2.59
C LEU A 165 22.61 -10.98 -2.95
N THR A 166 22.42 -10.06 -2.02
CA THR A 166 21.56 -8.87 -2.21
C THR A 166 22.21 -7.88 -3.18
N GLN A 167 23.53 -7.74 -3.17
CA GLN A 167 24.28 -6.85 -4.04
C GLN A 167 24.40 -7.40 -5.47
N ARG A 168 24.44 -8.73 -5.63
CA ARG A 168 24.46 -9.42 -6.94
C ARG A 168 23.08 -9.52 -7.59
N LEU A 169 21.99 -9.30 -6.85
CA LEU A 169 20.60 -9.47 -7.32
C LEU A 169 19.85 -8.14 -7.35
N PHE A 170 20.27 -7.21 -8.22
CA PHE A 170 19.51 -6.00 -8.55
C PHE A 170 18.04 -6.28 -8.88
N PHE A 171 17.79 -7.45 -9.51
CA PHE A 171 16.45 -7.95 -9.79
C PHE A 171 15.66 -8.30 -8.51
N ALA A 172 16.24 -9.06 -7.58
CA ALA A 172 15.56 -9.43 -6.34
C ALA A 172 15.22 -8.18 -5.53
N LYS A 173 16.10 -7.19 -5.50
CA LYS A 173 15.81 -5.92 -4.82
C LYS A 173 14.64 -5.15 -5.44
N ALA A 174 14.54 -5.13 -6.77
CA ALA A 174 13.42 -4.52 -7.47
C ALA A 174 12.11 -5.27 -7.18
N ALA A 175 12.13 -6.60 -7.26
CA ALA A 175 11.01 -7.48 -6.95
C ALA A 175 10.55 -7.37 -5.48
N ILE A 176 11.47 -7.40 -4.52
CA ILE A 176 11.15 -7.24 -3.09
C ILE A 176 10.52 -5.86 -2.84
N LYS A 177 11.07 -4.80 -3.45
CA LYS A 177 10.54 -3.45 -3.28
C LYS A 177 9.14 -3.31 -3.90
N SER A 178 8.90 -3.87 -5.08
CA SER A 178 7.58 -3.85 -5.71
C SER A 178 6.57 -4.69 -4.92
N THR A 179 6.98 -5.87 -4.42
CA THR A 179 6.15 -6.72 -3.54
C THR A 179 5.73 -5.94 -2.30
N ALA A 180 6.70 -5.39 -1.57
CA ALA A 180 6.42 -4.60 -0.37
C ALA A 180 5.50 -3.42 -0.67
N ALA A 181 5.73 -2.70 -1.78
CA ALA A 181 4.90 -1.56 -2.16
C ALA A 181 3.44 -1.97 -2.42
N ILE A 182 3.20 -3.01 -3.21
CA ILE A 182 1.84 -3.43 -3.60
C ILE A 182 1.09 -4.01 -2.41
N LEU A 183 1.71 -4.92 -1.65
CA LEU A 183 1.07 -5.49 -0.47
C LEU A 183 0.79 -4.41 0.58
N THR A 184 1.71 -3.47 0.79
CA THR A 184 1.47 -2.36 1.72
C THR A 184 0.30 -1.49 1.26
N VAL A 185 0.26 -1.10 -0.02
CA VAL A 185 -0.84 -0.28 -0.56
C VAL A 185 -2.17 -1.03 -0.42
N PHE A 186 -2.19 -2.31 -0.76
CA PHE A 186 -3.37 -3.16 -0.65
C PHE A 186 -3.86 -3.25 0.79
N VAL A 187 -3.00 -3.68 1.72
CA VAL A 187 -3.33 -3.85 3.14
C VAL A 187 -3.79 -2.53 3.76
N VAL A 188 -3.07 -1.43 3.52
CA VAL A 188 -3.46 -0.11 4.05
C VAL A 188 -4.80 0.34 3.48
N SER A 189 -5.03 0.14 2.18
CA SER A 189 -6.30 0.50 1.55
C SER A 189 -7.45 -0.33 2.08
N PHE A 190 -7.24 -1.63 2.24
CA PHE A 190 -8.21 -2.56 2.81
C PHE A 190 -8.59 -2.17 4.23
N PHE A 191 -7.62 -2.01 5.13
CA PHE A 191 -7.90 -1.60 6.51
C PHE A 191 -8.51 -0.20 6.59
N ALA A 192 -8.13 0.74 5.72
CA ALA A 192 -8.78 2.04 5.66
C ALA A 192 -10.26 1.93 5.25
N LEU A 193 -10.59 1.06 4.29
CA LEU A 193 -11.98 0.80 3.89
C LEU A 193 -12.76 0.06 4.99
N CYS A 194 -12.16 -0.92 5.65
CA CYS A 194 -12.77 -1.59 6.79
C CYS A 194 -13.04 -0.61 7.94
N ALA A 195 -12.08 0.28 8.25
CA ALA A 195 -12.26 1.33 9.25
C ALA A 195 -13.44 2.24 8.91
N LEU A 196 -13.64 2.58 7.63
CA LEU A 196 -14.79 3.36 7.18
C LEU A 196 -16.11 2.59 7.25
N GLY A 197 -16.11 1.29 6.94
CA GLY A 197 -17.30 0.43 6.96
C GLY A 197 -17.71 -0.04 8.36
N TYR A 198 -16.77 -0.04 9.30
CA TYR A 198 -16.94 -0.51 10.68
C TYR A 198 -16.36 0.51 11.68
N PRO A 199 -17.01 1.66 11.87
CA PRO A 199 -16.55 2.65 12.84
C PRO A 199 -16.46 2.08 14.26
N ARG A 200 -17.33 1.11 14.60
CA ARG A 200 -17.27 0.38 15.87
C ARG A 200 -16.00 -0.45 16.03
N LEU A 201 -15.46 -1.08 14.97
CA LEU A 201 -14.20 -1.83 15.07
C LEU A 201 -13.03 -0.93 15.47
N ILE A 202 -13.00 0.32 15.00
CA ILE A 202 -11.97 1.26 15.43
C ILE A 202 -12.15 1.60 16.91
N TYR A 203 -13.39 1.87 17.33
CA TYR A 203 -13.71 2.18 18.71
C TYR A 203 -13.33 1.00 19.63
N ASP A 204 -13.83 -0.20 19.33
CA ASP A 204 -13.62 -1.41 20.12
C ASP A 204 -12.15 -1.86 20.13
N ALA A 205 -11.44 -1.75 19.00
CA ALA A 205 -10.00 -2.03 18.96
C ALA A 205 -9.22 -1.00 19.77
N THR A 206 -9.61 0.27 19.75
CA THR A 206 -8.96 1.33 20.52
C THR A 206 -9.22 1.15 22.00
N THR A 207 -10.48 1.00 22.41
CA THR A 207 -10.87 0.79 23.82
C THR A 207 -10.31 -0.52 24.35
N GLY A 208 -10.34 -1.60 23.56
CA GLY A 208 -9.72 -2.88 23.88
C GLY A 208 -8.20 -2.80 24.00
N PHE A 209 -7.52 -2.03 23.13
CA PHE A 209 -6.08 -1.82 23.23
C PHE A 209 -5.70 -1.05 24.51
N TYR A 210 -6.45 0.00 24.85
CA TYR A 210 -6.24 0.76 26.08
C TYR A 210 -6.58 -0.07 27.33
N GLY A 211 -7.68 -0.83 27.30
CA GLY A 211 -8.08 -1.71 28.39
C GLY A 211 -7.12 -2.88 28.60
N GLY A 212 -6.61 -3.46 27.52
CA GLY A 212 -5.67 -4.59 27.55
C GLY A 212 -4.22 -4.20 27.84
N ASN A 213 -3.86 -2.92 27.74
CA ASN A 213 -2.50 -2.42 27.98
C ASN A 213 -2.49 -1.28 29.01
N PRO A 214 -2.65 -1.58 30.31
CA PRO A 214 -2.67 -0.56 31.36
C PRO A 214 -1.37 0.26 31.40
N SER A 215 -0.24 -0.32 31.00
CA SER A 215 1.06 0.36 30.89
C SER A 215 1.06 1.46 29.84
N PHE A 216 0.45 1.22 28.67
CA PHE A 216 0.35 2.22 27.62
C PHE A 216 -0.61 3.34 28.01
N HIS A 217 -1.75 2.99 28.59
CA HIS A 217 -2.70 3.95 29.14
C HIS A 217 -2.03 4.86 30.19
N ARG A 218 -1.28 4.27 31.13
CA ARG A 218 -0.50 5.01 32.14
C ARG A 218 0.58 5.89 31.52
N LEU A 219 1.29 5.41 30.50
CA LEU A 219 2.30 6.19 29.78
C LEU A 219 1.70 7.41 29.06
N VAL A 220 0.56 7.25 28.41
CA VAL A 220 -0.17 8.36 27.77
C VAL A 220 -0.60 9.39 28.81
N LEU A 221 -1.20 8.93 29.91
CA LEU A 221 -1.59 9.81 31.03
C LEU A 221 -0.40 10.53 31.65
N GLN A 222 0.70 9.83 31.88
CA GLN A 222 1.92 10.40 32.47
C GLN A 222 2.58 11.41 31.51
N THR A 223 2.52 11.17 30.21
CA THR A 223 3.01 12.13 29.21
C THR A 223 2.15 13.41 29.22
N PHE A 224 0.83 13.27 29.32
CA PHE A 224 -0.08 14.42 29.46
C PHE A 224 0.15 15.19 30.76
N SER A 225 0.26 14.50 31.90
CA SER A 225 0.52 15.15 33.19
C SER A 225 1.90 15.81 33.24
N THR A 226 2.91 15.19 32.65
CA THR A 226 4.26 15.77 32.55
C THR A 226 4.28 16.98 31.62
N ALA A 227 3.57 16.93 30.49
CA ALA A 227 3.42 18.08 29.60
C ALA A 227 2.68 19.23 30.28
N GLN A 228 1.66 18.92 31.09
CA GLN A 228 0.93 19.92 31.88
C GLN A 228 1.80 20.51 32.99
N ALA A 229 2.58 19.70 33.71
CA ALA A 229 3.49 20.13 34.76
C ALA A 229 4.65 20.99 34.22
N ILE A 230 5.27 20.59 33.10
CA ILE A 230 6.30 21.38 32.40
C ILE A 230 5.69 22.69 31.88
N GLY A 231 4.46 22.63 31.36
CA GLY A 231 3.73 23.82 30.92
C GLY A 231 3.46 24.81 32.05
N GLN A 232 3.12 24.33 33.25
CA GLN A 232 2.93 25.18 34.43
C GLN A 232 4.26 25.71 35.01
N ALA A 233 5.34 24.94 34.90
CA ALA A 233 6.66 25.32 35.42
C ALA A 233 7.45 26.29 34.50
N LEU A 234 7.13 26.36 33.20
CA LEU A 234 7.80 27.24 32.23
C LEU A 234 6.79 28.22 31.58
N PRO A 235 6.53 29.38 32.22
CA PRO A 235 5.62 30.42 31.73
C PRO A 235 5.83 30.86 30.27
N PRO A 236 7.07 31.01 29.74
CA PRO A 236 7.26 31.47 28.36
C PRO A 236 6.98 30.39 27.30
N ILE A 237 6.70 29.13 27.68
CA ILE A 237 6.32 28.05 26.76
C ILE A 237 4.81 27.73 26.88
N TRP A 238 4.20 28.06 28.02
CA TRP A 238 2.78 27.86 28.30
C TRP A 238 1.84 28.51 27.28
N TRP A 239 2.13 29.75 26.86
CA TRP A 239 1.30 30.45 25.88
C TRP A 239 1.26 29.73 24.53
N LEU A 240 2.36 29.08 24.12
CA LEU A 240 2.44 28.33 22.87
C LEU A 240 1.64 27.02 22.96
N ALA A 241 1.75 26.29 24.08
CA ALA A 241 0.98 25.07 24.32
C ALA A 241 -0.53 25.36 24.42
N SER A 242 -0.90 26.43 25.14
CA SER A 242 -2.27 26.91 25.25
C SER A 242 -2.82 27.38 23.90
N ALA A 243 -2.05 28.14 23.11
CA ALA A 243 -2.45 28.57 21.77
C ALA A 243 -2.65 27.38 20.83
N ILE A 244 -1.79 26.36 20.87
CA ILE A 244 -1.93 25.13 20.08
C ILE A 244 -3.17 24.35 20.54
N ASN A 245 -3.40 24.20 21.84
CA ASN A 245 -4.55 23.50 22.38
C ASN A 245 -5.87 24.21 22.02
N ASN A 246 -5.93 25.53 22.18
CA ASN A 246 -7.09 26.35 21.82
C ASN A 246 -7.32 26.36 20.31
N ALA A 247 -6.27 26.40 19.50
CA ALA A 247 -6.38 26.28 18.04
C ALA A 247 -6.88 24.90 17.60
N LEU A 248 -6.42 23.82 18.26
CA LEU A 248 -6.90 22.45 18.02
C LEU A 248 -8.36 22.30 18.44
N LEU A 249 -8.73 22.79 19.62
CA LEU A 249 -10.11 22.78 20.12
C LEU A 249 -11.04 23.62 19.23
N ALA A 250 -10.59 24.78 18.73
CA ALA A 250 -11.36 25.62 17.81
C ALA A 250 -11.45 25.00 16.40
N ALA A 251 -10.41 24.31 15.94
CA ALA A 251 -10.41 23.63 14.66
C ALA A 251 -11.17 22.30 14.68
N ALA A 252 -11.31 21.66 15.85
CA ALA A 252 -11.92 20.34 15.98
C ALA A 252 -13.38 20.29 15.51
N PRO A 253 -14.28 21.24 15.86
CA PRO A 253 -15.65 21.28 15.34
C PRO A 253 -15.70 21.46 13.82
N ALA A 254 -14.86 22.33 13.26
CA ALA A 254 -14.81 22.57 11.82
C ALA A 254 -14.25 21.35 11.05
N PHE A 255 -13.23 20.70 11.60
CA PHE A 255 -12.68 19.46 11.07
C PHE A 255 -13.70 18.33 11.14
N ARG A 256 -14.37 18.18 12.28
CA ARG A 256 -15.46 17.22 12.49
C ARG A 256 -16.61 17.47 11.52
N GLY A 257 -17.11 18.70 11.41
CA GLY A 257 -18.16 19.06 10.48
C GLY A 257 -17.77 18.86 9.02
N THR A 258 -16.50 19.09 8.65
CA THR A 258 -16.00 18.80 7.30
C THR A 258 -15.97 17.29 7.01
N ILE A 259 -15.54 16.48 7.99
CA ILE A 259 -15.57 15.01 7.87
C ILE A 259 -17.01 14.51 7.82
N GLU A 260 -17.87 14.96 8.72
CA GLU A 260 -19.29 14.59 8.74
C GLU A 260 -19.94 14.97 7.40
N ASN A 261 -19.77 16.19 6.89
CA ASN A 261 -20.40 16.60 5.64
C ASN A 261 -19.83 15.91 4.38
N SER A 262 -18.55 15.50 4.39
CA SER A 262 -17.90 14.91 3.20
C SER A 262 -17.91 13.39 3.19
N VAL A 263 -17.82 12.77 4.36
CA VAL A 263 -17.63 11.32 4.52
C VAL A 263 -18.95 10.64 4.87
N THR A 264 -19.79 11.27 5.68
CA THR A 264 -21.05 10.67 6.15
C THR A 264 -22.05 10.34 5.02
N PRO A 265 -22.21 11.13 3.93
CA PRO A 265 -23.08 10.72 2.83
C PRO A 265 -22.53 9.51 2.05
N ILE A 266 -21.21 9.27 2.09
CA ILE A 266 -20.57 8.15 1.40
C ILE A 266 -20.56 6.91 2.30
N THR A 267 -20.36 7.07 3.61
CA THR A 267 -20.29 5.96 4.56
C THR A 267 -21.66 5.51 5.04
N ALA A 268 -22.68 6.37 5.08
CA ALA A 268 -24.04 5.99 5.47
C ALA A 268 -24.61 4.78 4.71
N PRO A 269 -24.53 4.71 3.36
CA PRO A 269 -24.96 3.50 2.64
C PRO A 269 -24.03 2.30 2.93
N VAL A 270 -22.72 2.52 3.06
CA VAL A 270 -21.74 1.46 3.30
C VAL A 270 -21.92 0.81 4.68
N VAL A 271 -22.24 1.58 5.71
CA VAL A 271 -22.48 1.08 7.07
C VAL A 271 -23.74 0.21 7.13
N LYS A 272 -24.76 0.49 6.29
CA LYS A 272 -26.00 -0.29 6.21
C LYS A 272 -25.86 -1.60 5.43
N LEU A 273 -24.79 -1.77 4.65
CA LEU A 273 -24.54 -3.03 3.95
C LEU A 273 -24.33 -4.18 4.92
N ASP A 274 -24.70 -5.37 4.49
CA ASP A 274 -24.37 -6.59 5.22
C ASP A 274 -22.84 -6.84 5.20
N LEU A 275 -22.41 -7.78 6.05
CA LEU A 275 -21.00 -8.13 6.21
C LEU A 275 -20.38 -8.67 4.90
N VAL A 276 -21.20 -9.37 4.09
CA VAL A 276 -20.84 -9.93 2.78
C VAL A 276 -20.49 -8.84 1.78
N TRP A 277 -21.39 -7.87 1.59
CA TRP A 277 -21.18 -6.76 0.67
C TRP A 277 -20.06 -5.85 1.13
N LYS A 278 -19.92 -5.61 2.44
CA LYS A 278 -18.78 -4.85 2.99
C LYS A 278 -17.45 -5.53 2.67
N TYR A 279 -17.36 -6.84 2.87
CA TYR A 279 -16.17 -7.62 2.53
C TYR A 279 -15.85 -7.52 1.03
N ALA A 280 -16.84 -7.81 0.17
CA ALA A 280 -16.68 -7.81 -1.28
C ALA A 280 -16.26 -6.42 -1.81
N ILE A 281 -16.86 -5.34 -1.30
CA ILE A 281 -16.51 -3.97 -1.69
C ILE A 281 -15.10 -3.60 -1.20
N CYS A 282 -14.74 -3.94 0.04
CA CYS A 282 -13.41 -3.67 0.57
C CYS A 282 -12.33 -4.36 -0.27
N GLN A 283 -12.52 -5.64 -0.57
CA GLN A 283 -11.60 -6.43 -1.40
C GLN A 283 -11.44 -5.83 -2.80
N ASN A 284 -12.55 -5.59 -3.48
CA ASN A 284 -12.53 -5.05 -4.84
C ASN A 284 -11.88 -3.67 -4.88
N ILE A 285 -12.33 -2.72 -4.05
CA ILE A 285 -11.78 -1.35 -4.09
C ILE A 285 -10.29 -1.36 -3.71
N ALA A 286 -9.86 -2.14 -2.72
CA ALA A 286 -8.44 -2.24 -2.36
C ALA A 286 -7.59 -2.80 -3.52
N ALA A 287 -8.10 -3.81 -4.24
CA ALA A 287 -7.43 -4.34 -5.43
C ALA A 287 -7.32 -3.28 -6.54
N TRP A 288 -8.41 -2.56 -6.83
CA TRP A 288 -8.42 -1.46 -7.80
C TRP A 288 -7.42 -0.34 -7.44
N ILE A 289 -7.38 0.08 -6.17
CA ILE A 289 -6.42 1.09 -5.68
C ILE A 289 -4.99 0.60 -5.90
N SER A 290 -4.72 -0.68 -5.63
CA SER A 290 -3.40 -1.28 -5.84
C SER A 290 -2.99 -1.30 -7.31
N THR A 291 -3.92 -1.61 -8.20
CA THR A 291 -3.72 -1.54 -9.65
C THR A 291 -3.45 -0.12 -10.12
N PHE A 292 -4.25 0.86 -9.68
CA PHE A 292 -4.02 2.27 -10.03
C PHE A 292 -2.67 2.76 -9.52
N ALA A 293 -2.28 2.41 -8.29
CA ALA A 293 -0.98 2.75 -7.75
C ALA A 293 0.17 2.15 -8.58
N ALA A 294 0.05 0.89 -8.99
CA ALA A 294 1.03 0.23 -9.85
C ALA A 294 1.14 0.89 -11.24
N LEU A 295 -0.01 1.24 -11.85
CA LEU A 295 -0.08 1.93 -13.14
C LEU A 295 0.53 3.34 -13.07
N GLU A 296 0.17 4.12 -12.05
CA GLU A 296 0.71 5.47 -11.85
C GLU A 296 2.22 5.43 -11.66
N TYR A 297 2.73 4.46 -10.90
CA TYR A 297 4.18 4.28 -10.73
C TYR A 297 4.86 3.93 -12.06
N GLY A 298 4.31 2.98 -12.82
CA GLY A 298 4.81 2.61 -14.14
C GLY A 298 4.82 3.80 -15.12
N TRP A 299 3.78 4.61 -15.07
CA TRP A 299 3.69 5.82 -15.90
C TRP A 299 4.69 6.91 -15.48
N TYR A 300 4.86 7.11 -14.17
CA TYR A 300 5.82 8.08 -13.65
C TYR A 300 7.26 7.71 -14.02
N THR A 301 7.62 6.43 -13.86
CA THR A 301 8.97 5.92 -14.18
C THR A 301 9.26 5.92 -15.67
N SER A 302 8.32 5.51 -16.52
CA SER A 302 8.49 5.55 -17.98
C SER A 302 8.64 6.97 -18.54
N ARG A 303 7.95 7.96 -17.97
CA ARG A 303 8.07 9.38 -18.35
C ARG A 303 9.44 9.97 -18.06
N LEU A 304 10.10 9.56 -16.98
CA LEU A 304 11.46 10.03 -16.66
C LEU A 304 12.49 9.54 -17.66
N TYR A 305 12.26 8.37 -18.28
CA TYR A 305 13.16 7.78 -19.27
C TYR A 305 12.95 8.34 -20.68
N ARG A 306 11.71 8.71 -21.04
CA ARG A 306 11.37 9.26 -22.37
C ARG A 306 11.77 10.74 -22.53
N ARG A 307 12.95 11.14 -22.00
CA ARG A 307 13.56 12.43 -22.31
C ARG A 307 14.14 12.34 -23.73
N PRO A 308 13.68 13.16 -24.69
CA PRO A 308 14.31 13.21 -26.00
C PRO A 308 15.75 13.70 -25.83
N LYS A 309 16.68 12.91 -26.37
CA LYS A 309 18.10 13.28 -26.54
C LYS A 309 18.13 14.69 -27.13
N PRO A 310 18.85 15.66 -26.54
CA PRO A 310 19.12 16.89 -27.26
C PRO A 310 19.85 16.49 -28.55
N ARG A 311 19.30 16.93 -29.70
CA ARG A 311 20.06 17.01 -30.93
C ARG A 311 21.10 18.11 -30.76
#